data_AF-A0A6A8AUN2-F1
#
_entry.id   AF-A0A6A8AUN2-F1
#
_cell.length_a   1.000
_cell.length_b   1.000
_cell.length_c   1.000
_cell.angle_alpha   90.00
_cell.angle_beta   90.00
_cell.angle_gamma   90.00
#
_symmetry.space_group_name_H-M   'P 1'
#
loop_
_entity.id
_entity.type
_entity.pdbx_description
1 polymer ?
#
loop_
_entity_poly.entity_id
_entity_poly.type
_entity_poly.pdbx_seq_one_letter_code
_entity_poly.pdbx_strand_id
1 'polypeptide(L)'
;MHRLRQDDARRRRPKEGAQKVRRPKRSGKEAEVIQVTVMVRMISPIVKRGSRVKTGKGFSLGELKEVELNPGEARHLGVPVDQRRSTSYPENVESLKGWVATARKEGFRTPKVKHSSKGQRGRVFRGLTSSGKKMRALGK
;
A
#
# COMPACT_ATOMS: atom_id res chain seq x y z
N MET A 1 -43.85 31.09 33.88
CA MET A 1 -42.42 30.79 33.63
C MET A 1 -42.25 29.31 33.27
N HIS A 2 -42.39 28.92 31.99
CA HIS A 2 -41.72 27.71 31.50
C HIS A 2 -41.64 27.73 29.96
N ARG A 3 -40.44 28.04 29.45
CA ARG A 3 -40.06 27.84 28.05
C ARG A 3 -39.89 26.33 27.86
N LEU A 4 -40.80 25.68 27.12
CA LEU A 4 -40.57 24.31 26.66
C LEU A 4 -39.27 24.30 25.84
N ARG A 5 -38.30 23.48 26.27
CA ARG A 5 -37.11 23.16 25.48
C ARG A 5 -37.61 22.51 24.19
N GLN A 6 -37.38 23.15 23.06
CA GLN A 6 -37.49 22.47 21.78
C GLN A 6 -36.41 21.41 21.77
N ASP A 7 -36.82 20.15 21.87
CA ASP A 7 -35.92 19.02 21.70
C ASP A 7 -35.34 19.09 20.30
N ASP A 8 -34.02 19.31 20.27
CA ASP A 8 -33.14 19.33 19.11
C ASP A 8 -33.07 17.92 18.50
N ALA A 9 -34.20 17.45 17.97
CA ALA A 9 -34.27 16.26 17.14
C ALA A 9 -33.62 16.59 15.79
N ARG A 10 -32.29 16.60 15.78
CA ARG A 10 -31.46 16.38 14.59
C ARG A 10 -31.82 15.00 14.05
N ARG A 11 -32.96 14.90 13.35
CA ARG A 11 -33.33 13.81 12.45
C ARG A 11 -32.23 13.73 11.40
N ARG A 12 -31.16 13.00 11.70
CA ARG A 12 -30.28 12.46 10.68
C ARG A 12 -31.13 11.50 9.87
N ARG A 13 -31.76 12.00 8.79
CA ARG A 13 -32.28 11.10 7.76
C ARG A 13 -31.13 10.18 7.39
N PRO A 14 -31.30 8.84 7.45
CA PRO A 14 -30.28 7.96 6.90
C PRO A 14 -30.13 8.34 5.44
N LYS A 15 -28.90 8.58 4.99
CA LYS A 15 -28.62 8.73 3.55
C LYS A 15 -28.76 7.36 2.92
N GLU A 16 -29.98 6.92 2.66
CA GLU A 16 -30.25 5.84 1.72
C GLU A 16 -29.57 6.21 0.40
N GLY A 17 -28.61 5.40 -0.02
CA GLY A 17 -27.81 5.65 -1.24
C GLY A 17 -26.42 6.25 -1.03
N ALA A 18 -25.96 6.55 0.19
CA ALA A 18 -24.57 6.94 0.42
C ALA A 18 -23.61 5.74 0.45
N GLN A 19 -23.68 4.86 -0.56
CA GLN A 19 -22.50 4.11 -0.95
C GLN A 19 -21.52 5.14 -1.49
N LYS A 20 -20.54 5.53 -0.68
CA LYS A 20 -19.40 6.34 -1.10
C LYS A 20 -18.54 5.47 -2.01
N VAL A 21 -19.05 5.14 -3.20
CA VAL A 21 -18.25 4.59 -4.29
C VAL A 21 -17.22 5.67 -4.57
N ARG A 22 -15.97 5.40 -4.21
CA ARG A 22 -14.86 6.29 -4.53
C ARG A 22 -14.84 6.41 -6.04
N ARG A 23 -15.35 7.52 -6.59
CA ARG A 23 -15.29 7.84 -8.01
C ARG A 23 -13.82 7.70 -8.45
N PRO A 24 -13.44 6.73 -9.29
CA PRO A 24 -12.07 6.64 -9.76
C PRO A 24 -11.83 7.86 -10.65
N LYS A 25 -11.02 8.79 -10.16
CA LYS A 25 -10.75 10.10 -10.78
C LYS A 25 -9.77 10.03 -11.96
N ARG A 26 -9.47 8.85 -12.52
CA ARG A 26 -8.26 8.65 -13.31
C ARG A 26 -8.52 7.73 -14.49
N SER A 27 -8.43 8.27 -15.70
CA SER A 27 -8.44 7.55 -16.97
C SER A 27 -7.00 7.34 -17.46
N GLY A 28 -6.75 6.22 -18.14
CA GLY A 28 -5.46 5.89 -18.78
C GLY A 28 -4.65 4.81 -18.05
N LYS A 29 -3.34 4.70 -18.38
CA LYS A 29 -2.37 3.71 -17.83
C LYS A 29 -2.40 3.63 -16.30
N GLU A 30 -2.77 4.70 -15.61
CA GLU A 30 -2.93 4.67 -14.15
C GLU A 30 -4.07 3.75 -13.71
N ALA A 31 -5.18 3.64 -14.45
CA ALA A 31 -6.27 2.71 -14.16
C ALA A 31 -5.86 1.25 -14.40
N GLU A 32 -5.03 0.98 -15.40
CA GLU A 32 -4.49 -0.35 -15.70
C GLU A 32 -3.42 -0.76 -14.68
N VAL A 33 -2.49 0.13 -14.36
CA VAL A 33 -1.55 -0.02 -13.24
C VAL A 33 -2.32 -0.16 -11.92
N ILE A 34 -3.42 0.55 -11.73
CA ILE A 34 -4.30 0.37 -10.58
C ILE A 34 -4.99 -0.98 -10.63
N GLN A 35 -5.53 -1.46 -11.75
CA GLN A 35 -6.14 -2.80 -11.85
C GLN A 35 -5.12 -3.90 -11.52
N VAL A 36 -3.87 -3.75 -11.98
CA VAL A 36 -2.74 -4.59 -11.55
C VAL A 36 -2.44 -4.39 -10.05
N THR A 37 -2.50 -3.17 -9.52
CA THR A 37 -2.21 -2.85 -8.10
C THR A 37 -3.32 -3.26 -7.12
N VAL A 38 -4.60 -3.24 -7.50
CA VAL A 38 -5.72 -3.79 -6.70
C VAL A 38 -5.80 -5.32 -6.78
N MET A 39 -5.06 -5.96 -7.69
CA MET A 39 -4.99 -7.43 -7.81
C MET A 39 -3.82 -8.11 -7.07
N VAL A 40 -2.78 -7.42 -6.59
CA VAL A 40 -1.66 -8.10 -5.90
C VAL A 40 -1.89 -8.20 -4.38
N ARG A 41 -2.95 -8.92 -3.99
CA ARG A 41 -2.97 -9.66 -2.71
C ARG A 41 -3.26 -11.12 -3.03
N MET A 42 -2.36 -11.73 -3.81
CA MET A 42 -2.50 -13.11 -4.26
C MET A 42 -2.53 -14.12 -3.09
N ILE A 43 -1.87 -13.77 -1.99
CA ILE A 43 -1.90 -14.53 -0.74
C ILE A 43 -1.89 -13.57 0.45
N SER A 44 -2.68 -13.88 1.48
CA SER A 44 -2.72 -13.11 2.72
C SER A 44 -2.59 -14.05 3.92
N PRO A 45 -1.77 -13.72 4.93
CA PRO A 45 -1.61 -14.58 6.10
C PRO A 45 -2.82 -14.48 7.02
N ILE A 46 -3.08 -15.56 7.73
CA ILE A 46 -4.05 -15.62 8.80
C ILE A 46 -3.37 -15.12 10.08
N VAL A 47 -4.00 -14.16 10.75
CA VAL A 47 -3.52 -13.60 12.02
C VAL A 47 -4.58 -13.79 13.09
N LYS A 48 -4.19 -14.43 14.20
CA LYS A 48 -5.08 -14.71 15.33
C LYS A 48 -4.83 -13.67 16.43
N ARG A 49 -5.88 -13.01 16.94
CA ARG A 49 -5.81 -12.13 18.13
C ARG A 49 -6.90 -12.54 19.11
N GLY A 50 -6.53 -13.30 20.13
CA GLY A 50 -7.50 -13.96 21.01
C GLY A 50 -8.38 -14.91 20.18
N SER A 51 -9.70 -14.78 20.32
CA SER A 51 -10.69 -15.57 19.57
C SER A 51 -10.92 -15.08 18.13
N ARG A 52 -10.40 -13.91 17.73
CA ARG A 52 -10.67 -13.35 16.39
C ARG A 52 -9.59 -13.76 15.40
N VAL A 53 -10.02 -14.41 14.32
CA VAL A 53 -9.22 -14.69 13.13
C VAL A 53 -9.43 -13.56 12.13
N LYS A 54 -8.33 -13.00 11.62
CA LYS A 54 -8.39 -11.93 10.61
C LYS A 54 -7.34 -12.16 9.53
N THR A 55 -7.61 -11.63 8.34
CA THR A 55 -6.63 -11.51 7.28
C THR A 55 -5.59 -10.45 7.65
N GLY A 56 -4.33 -10.86 7.73
CA GLY A 56 -3.20 -10.01 8.02
C GLY A 56 -2.81 -9.12 6.85
N LYS A 57 -2.00 -8.09 7.14
CA LYS A 57 -1.45 -7.20 6.10
C LYS A 57 -0.37 -7.87 5.25
N GLY A 58 0.44 -8.74 5.86
CA GLY A 58 1.57 -9.41 5.23
C GLY A 58 2.26 -10.41 6.15
N PHE A 59 3.07 -11.29 5.57
CA PHE A 59 3.81 -12.35 6.24
C PHE A 59 4.88 -11.79 7.17
N SER A 60 5.10 -12.43 8.31
CA SER A 60 6.13 -12.02 9.27
C SER A 60 7.53 -12.41 8.79
N LEU A 61 8.56 -11.81 9.37
CA LEU A 61 9.95 -12.17 9.06
C LEU A 61 10.27 -13.63 9.46
N GLY A 62 9.64 -14.14 10.51
CA GLY A 62 9.79 -15.54 10.93
C GLY A 62 9.22 -16.50 9.88
N GLU A 63 7.99 -16.24 9.43
CA GLU A 63 7.33 -17.05 8.38
C GLU A 63 8.15 -17.06 7.08
N LEU A 64 8.72 -15.93 6.67
CA LEU A 64 9.58 -15.85 5.49
C LEU A 64 10.91 -16.61 5.66
N LYS A 65 11.49 -16.57 6.86
CA LYS A 65 12.75 -17.27 7.16
C LYS A 65 12.59 -18.78 7.11
N GLU A 66 11.45 -19.31 7.57
CA GLU A 66 11.12 -20.74 7.49
C GLU A 66 10.92 -21.25 6.06
N VAL A 67 10.62 -20.35 5.11
CA VAL A 67 10.51 -20.66 3.68
C VAL A 67 11.78 -20.25 2.91
N GLU A 68 12.85 -19.88 3.63
CA GLU A 68 14.14 -19.46 3.06
C GLU A 68 14.01 -18.30 2.05
N LEU A 69 13.05 -17.40 2.29
CA LEU A 69 12.82 -16.24 1.43
C LEU A 69 13.35 -14.97 2.06
N ASN A 70 14.12 -14.21 1.27
CA ASN A 70 14.48 -12.85 1.65
C ASN A 70 13.25 -11.93 1.51
N PRO A 71 12.99 -11.00 2.46
CA PRO A 71 11.95 -9.98 2.32
C PRO A 71 11.98 -9.20 1.00
N GLY A 72 13.16 -9.01 0.40
CA GLY A 72 13.31 -8.39 -0.92
C GLY A 72 12.73 -9.25 -2.05
N GLU A 73 13.07 -10.53 -2.06
CA GLU A 73 12.61 -11.51 -3.04
C GLU A 73 11.12 -11.78 -2.89
N ALA A 74 10.63 -11.92 -1.66
CA ALA A 74 9.21 -12.06 -1.36
C ALA A 74 8.39 -10.92 -1.98
N ARG A 75 8.85 -9.66 -1.85
CA ARG A 75 8.21 -8.51 -2.50
C ARG A 75 8.24 -8.60 -4.03
N HIS A 76 9.31 -9.16 -4.60
CA HIS A 76 9.40 -9.35 -6.05
C HIS A 76 8.44 -10.43 -6.54
N LEU A 77 8.23 -11.49 -5.75
CA LEU A 77 7.24 -12.53 -6.00
C LEU A 77 5.78 -12.09 -5.72
N GLY A 78 5.57 -10.83 -5.33
CA GLY A 78 4.24 -10.31 -5.01
C GLY A 78 3.70 -10.74 -3.64
N VAL A 79 4.54 -11.30 -2.77
CA VAL A 79 4.18 -11.68 -1.40
C VAL A 79 4.22 -10.43 -0.51
N PRO A 80 3.10 -10.10 0.19
CA PRO A 80 3.09 -8.97 1.10
C PRO A 80 3.88 -9.28 2.37
N VAL A 81 4.80 -8.39 2.75
CA VAL A 81 5.67 -8.56 3.93
C VAL A 81 5.33 -7.54 5.02
N ASP A 82 5.16 -8.00 6.26
CA ASP A 82 4.98 -7.17 7.45
C ASP A 82 6.16 -7.32 8.42
N GLN A 83 7.16 -6.45 8.25
CA GLN A 83 8.40 -6.48 9.03
C GLN A 83 8.21 -6.17 10.52
N ARG A 84 7.05 -5.63 10.92
CA ARG A 84 6.76 -5.26 12.32
C ARG A 84 6.21 -6.43 13.14
N ARG A 85 5.73 -7.49 12.50
CA ARG A 85 5.12 -8.64 13.18
C ARG A 85 6.21 -9.66 13.52
N SER A 86 6.28 -10.04 14.79
CA SER A 86 7.19 -11.09 15.29
C SER A 86 6.56 -12.48 15.34
N THR A 87 5.22 -12.58 15.31
CA THR A 87 4.53 -13.87 15.41
C THR A 87 4.61 -14.67 14.11
N SER A 88 4.85 -15.97 14.22
CA SER A 88 4.75 -16.94 13.13
C SER A 88 3.64 -17.95 13.42
N TYR A 89 2.96 -18.38 12.35
CA TYR A 89 1.96 -19.44 12.41
C TYR A 89 2.28 -20.50 11.34
N PRO A 90 2.26 -21.80 11.68
CA PRO A 90 2.61 -22.88 10.75
C PRO A 90 1.67 -22.94 9.53
N GLU A 91 0.37 -22.69 9.73
CA GLU A 91 -0.63 -22.60 8.66
C GLU A 91 -0.22 -21.61 7.55
N ASN A 92 0.40 -20.48 7.93
CA ASN A 92 0.87 -19.47 6.98
C ASN A 92 2.13 -19.93 6.24
N VAL A 93 3.01 -20.69 6.90
CA VAL A 93 4.25 -21.20 6.32
C VAL A 93 3.96 -22.24 5.24
N GLU A 94 3.04 -23.16 5.49
CA GLU A 94 2.58 -24.13 4.48
C GLU A 94 1.96 -23.44 3.27
N SER A 95 1.05 -22.50 3.52
CA SER A 95 0.42 -21.70 2.47
C SER A 95 1.47 -20.95 1.63
N LEU A 96 2.50 -20.40 2.29
CA LEU A 96 3.58 -19.68 1.64
C LEU A 96 4.47 -20.61 0.79
N LYS A 97 4.78 -21.83 1.28
CA LYS A 97 5.53 -22.83 0.49
C LYS A 97 4.81 -23.20 -0.80
N GLY A 98 3.51 -23.48 -0.72
CA GLY A 98 2.69 -23.79 -1.90
C GLY A 98 2.68 -22.64 -2.90
N TRP A 99 2.52 -21.41 -2.40
CA TRP A 99 2.56 -20.20 -3.23
C TRP A 99 3.89 -20.03 -3.97
N VAL A 100 5.01 -20.23 -3.28
CA VAL A 100 6.36 -20.05 -3.83
C VAL A 100 6.64 -21.06 -4.93
N ALA A 101 6.19 -22.31 -4.77
CA ALA A 101 6.33 -23.33 -5.80
C ALA A 101 5.60 -22.94 -7.09
N THR A 102 4.36 -22.47 -6.99
CA THR A 102 3.57 -21.98 -8.12
C THR A 102 4.21 -20.75 -8.76
N ALA A 103 4.60 -19.76 -7.95
CA ALA A 103 5.18 -18.51 -8.44
C ALA A 103 6.52 -18.73 -9.17
N ARG A 104 7.35 -19.68 -8.71
CA ARG A 104 8.60 -20.06 -9.40
C ARG A 104 8.34 -20.72 -10.74
N LYS A 105 7.30 -21.56 -10.84
CA LYS A 105 6.90 -22.23 -12.10
C LYS A 105 6.40 -21.22 -13.13
N GLU A 106 5.61 -20.25 -12.70
CA GLU A 106 5.05 -19.21 -13.58
C GLU A 106 6.06 -18.10 -13.92
N GLY A 107 7.21 -18.05 -13.23
CA GLY A 107 8.22 -17.01 -13.46
C GLY A 107 7.75 -15.61 -13.04
N PHE A 108 6.82 -15.52 -12.09
CA PHE A 108 6.19 -14.25 -11.72
C PHE A 108 7.18 -13.30 -11.05
N ARG A 109 7.40 -12.14 -11.68
CA ARG A 109 8.24 -11.06 -11.16
C ARG A 109 7.46 -9.75 -11.19
N THR A 110 7.11 -9.23 -10.02
CA THR A 110 6.47 -7.94 -9.87
C THR A 110 7.46 -6.86 -10.33
N PRO A 111 7.12 -6.06 -11.36
CA PRO A 111 8.02 -5.02 -11.84
C PRO A 111 8.27 -4.02 -10.72
N LYS A 112 9.55 -3.71 -10.49
CA LYS A 112 9.92 -2.66 -9.53
C LYS A 112 9.32 -1.34 -10.01
N VAL A 113 8.49 -0.72 -9.18
CA VAL A 113 7.93 0.61 -9.49
C VAL A 113 9.10 1.57 -9.68
N LYS A 114 9.20 2.13 -10.89
CA LYS A 114 10.17 3.19 -11.19
C LYS A 114 9.64 4.47 -10.55
N HIS A 115 10.21 4.85 -9.41
CA HIS A 115 9.94 6.16 -8.83
C HIS A 115 10.58 7.22 -9.73
N SER A 116 9.76 7.95 -10.49
CA SER A 116 10.23 9.19 -11.09
C SER A 116 10.38 10.22 -9.98
N SER A 117 11.56 10.84 -9.86
CA SER A 117 11.66 12.08 -9.10
C SER A 117 10.74 13.10 -9.76
N LYS A 118 10.06 13.95 -8.97
CA LYS A 118 9.38 15.11 -9.54
C LYS A 118 10.36 15.87 -10.43
N GLY A 119 9.87 16.36 -11.58
CA GLY A 119 10.68 17.20 -12.45
C GLY A 119 11.31 18.35 -11.66
N GLN A 120 12.55 18.68 -11.99
CA GLN A 120 13.23 19.84 -11.40
C GLN A 120 12.34 21.07 -11.60
N ARG A 121 12.03 21.81 -10.53
CA ARG A 121 11.31 23.09 -10.64
C ARG A 121 12.10 24.06 -11.53
N GLY A 122 11.44 25.07 -12.09
CA GLY A 122 12.07 26.00 -13.06
C GLY A 122 13.40 26.60 -12.57
N ARG A 123 14.28 26.96 -13.52
CA ARG A 123 15.63 27.49 -13.23
C ARG A 123 15.63 28.67 -12.25
N VAL A 124 14.63 29.55 -12.35
CA VAL A 124 14.43 30.71 -11.46
C VAL A 124 14.27 30.25 -10.01
N PHE A 125 13.32 29.35 -9.75
CA PHE A 125 13.05 28.83 -8.41
C PHE A 125 14.26 28.09 -7.81
N ARG A 126 15.07 27.45 -8.65
CA ARG A 126 16.30 26.76 -8.22
C ARG A 126 17.49 27.71 -8.01
N GLY A 127 17.37 28.99 -8.37
CA GLY A 127 18.47 29.94 -8.34
C GLY A 127 19.60 29.60 -9.33
N LEU A 128 19.26 28.99 -10.47
CA LEU A 128 20.21 28.60 -11.54
C LEU A 128 20.19 29.55 -12.74
N THR A 129 19.56 30.72 -12.58
CA THR A 129 19.73 31.86 -13.48
C THR A 129 21.15 32.43 -13.32
N SER A 130 21.61 33.25 -14.27
CA SER A 130 22.94 33.91 -14.19
C SER A 130 23.09 34.70 -12.88
N SER A 131 22.14 35.56 -12.55
CA SER A 131 22.12 36.32 -11.29
C SER A 131 21.98 35.40 -10.06
N GLY A 132 21.16 34.35 -10.13
CA GLY A 132 20.99 33.39 -9.04
C GLY A 132 22.26 32.58 -8.74
N LYS A 133 22.97 32.13 -9.78
CA LYS A 133 24.27 31.46 -9.63
C LYS A 133 25.31 32.39 -9.04
N LYS A 134 25.34 33.67 -9.46
CA LYS A 134 26.25 34.69 -8.92
C LYS A 134 25.98 34.95 -7.44
N MET A 135 24.71 35.13 -7.05
CA MET A 135 24.30 35.33 -5.65
C MET A 135 24.67 34.14 -4.76
N ARG A 136 24.50 32.91 -5.27
CA ARG A 136 24.80 31.69 -4.54
C ARG A 136 26.28 31.27 -4.60
N ALA A 137 27.14 32.07 -5.24
CA ALA A 137 28.54 31.73 -5.50
C ALA A 137 28.72 30.33 -6.15
N LEU A 138 27.77 29.96 -7.02
CA LEU A 138 27.78 28.69 -7.77
C LEU A 138 28.49 28.81 -9.12
N GLY A 139 28.95 30.01 -9.48
CA GLY A 139 29.84 30.25 -10.61
C GLY A 139 31.29 30.22 -10.14
N LYS A 140 32.19 29.70 -10.99
CA LYS A 140 33.62 29.98 -10.87
C LYS A 140 33.87 31.48 -11.02
#